data_AF-A0A967ZZI0-F1
#
_entry.id   AF-A0A967ZZI0-F1
#
_cell.length_a   1.000
_cell.length_b   1.000
_cell.length_c   1.000
_cell.angle_alpha   90.00
_cell.angle_beta   90.00
_cell.angle_gamma   90.00
#
_symmetry.space_group_name_H-M   'P 1'
#
loop_
_entity.id
_entity.type
_entity.pdbx_description
1 polymer ?
#
loop_
_entity_poly.entity_id
_entity_poly.type
_entity_poly.pdbx_seq_one_letter_code
_entity_poly.pdbx_strand_id
1 'polypeptide(L)' 'GWAVGNYGTMLYSLDGGATWDQQFYGTDPLYAVHFTDWDHGWIVGHNGLIMRTINGGSSWVIQNSGTNATLY' A
#
# COMPACT_ATOMS: atom_id res chain seq x y z
N GLY A 1 -4.36 11.05 -1.76
CA GLY A 1 -3.20 10.37 -1.17
C GLY A 1 -3.59 9.01 -0.64
N TRP A 2 -2.60 8.21 -0.25
CA TRP A 2 -2.79 6.87 0.29
C TRP A 2 -2.37 6.80 1.76
N ALA A 3 -3.09 6.02 2.55
CA ALA A 3 -2.70 5.64 3.91
C ALA A 3 -2.89 4.14 4.07
N VAL A 4 -2.03 3.50 4.87
CA VAL A 4 -2.07 2.06 5.11
C VAL A 4 -1.96 1.75 6.60
N GLY A 5 -2.42 0.58 7.02
CA GLY A 5 -2.33 0.19 8.42
C GLY A 5 -2.69 -1.27 8.71
N ASN A 6 -3.09 -1.51 9.96
CA ASN A 6 -3.45 -2.83 10.47
C ASN A 6 -4.60 -3.48 9.69
N TYR A 7 -4.69 -4.80 9.77
CA TYR A 7 -5.74 -5.60 9.12
C TYR A 7 -5.83 -5.40 7.61
N GLY A 8 -4.69 -5.19 6.93
CA GLY A 8 -4.66 -4.95 5.48
C GLY A 8 -5.33 -3.65 5.06
N THR A 9 -5.53 -2.69 5.98
CA THR A 9 -6.26 -1.45 5.69
C THR A 9 -5.49 -0.61 4.68
N MET A 10 -6.17 -0.23 3.60
CA MET A 10 -5.70 0.76 2.64
C MET A 10 -6.78 1.83 2.49
N LEU A 11 -6.41 3.09 2.61
CA LEU A 11 -7.31 4.22 2.43
C LEU A 11 -6.81 5.06 1.27
N TYR A 12 -7.74 5.43 0.39
CA TYR A 12 -7.48 6.29 -0.76
C TYR A 12 -8.30 7.56 -0.65
N SER A 13 -7.68 8.71 -0.93
CA SER A 13 -8.35 9.99 -0.95
C SER A 13 -8.01 10.76 -2.23
N LEU A 14 -9.02 11.34 -2.86
CA LEU A 14 -8.86 12.22 -4.03
C LEU A 14 -8.81 13.72 -3.66
N ASP A 15 -9.20 14.07 -2.44
CA ASP A 15 -9.46 15.45 -2.01
C ASP A 15 -8.51 15.93 -0.90
N GLY A 16 -7.34 15.31 -0.78
CA GLY A 16 -6.34 15.69 0.22
C GLY A 16 -6.64 15.23 1.64
N GLY A 17 -7.51 14.22 1.80
CA GLY A 17 -7.82 13.59 3.08
C GLY A 17 -9.12 14.06 3.73
N ALA A 18 -9.96 14.81 3.01
CA ALA A 18 -11.29 15.20 3.49
C ALA A 18 -12.29 14.04 3.39
N THR A 19 -12.17 13.21 2.36
CA THR A 19 -12.89 11.94 2.20
C THR A 19 -11.92 10.80 1.89
N TRP A 20 -12.30 9.60 2.33
CA TRP A 20 -11.50 8.39 2.19
C TRP A 20 -12.36 7.23 1.69
N ASP A 21 -11.93 6.63 0.59
CA ASP A 21 -12.41 5.34 0.12
C ASP A 21 -11.56 4.24 0.74
N GLN A 22 -12.23 3.28 1.40
CA GLN A 22 -11.55 2.18 2.06
C GLN A 22 -11.43 0.97 1.14
N GLN A 23 -10.21 0.46 1.06
CA GLN A 23 -9.86 -0.79 0.40
C GLN A 23 -9.16 -1.71 1.40
N PHE A 24 -9.11 -3.00 1.09
CA PHE A 24 -8.46 -4.00 1.93
C PHE A 24 -7.58 -4.90 1.09
N TYR A 25 -6.40 -5.22 1.63
CA TYR A 25 -5.52 -6.24 1.09
C TYR A 25 -5.26 -7.29 2.17
N GLY A 26 -5.98 -8.41 2.07
CA GLY A 26 -5.88 -9.49 3.06
C GLY A 26 -6.15 -9.01 4.49
N THR A 27 -5.45 -9.62 5.44
CA THR A 27 -5.56 -9.30 6.88
C THR A 27 -4.23 -8.90 7.52
N ASP A 28 -3.14 -8.98 6.77
CA ASP A 28 -1.80 -8.70 7.28
C ASP A 28 -1.57 -7.20 7.44
N PRO A 29 -0.84 -6.76 8.48
CA PRO A 29 -0.53 -5.34 8.65
C PRO A 29 0.32 -4.79 7.50
N LEU A 30 -0.07 -3.60 7.03
CA LEU A 30 0.70 -2.78 6.11
C LEU A 30 1.35 -1.64 6.92
N TYR A 31 2.64 -1.38 6.69
CA TYR A 31 3.43 -0.50 7.56
C TYR A 31 3.76 0.85 6.92
N ALA A 32 4.01 0.86 5.61
CA ALA A 32 4.30 2.12 4.91
C ALA A 32 3.80 2.10 3.47
N VAL A 33 3.53 3.31 2.97
CA VAL A 33 3.22 3.59 1.57
C VAL A 33 4.05 4.78 1.11
N HIS A 34 4.63 4.67 -0.08
CA HIS A 34 5.44 5.73 -0.67
C HIS A 34 5.18 5.83 -2.18
N PHE A 35 5.12 7.06 -2.69
CA PHE A 35 4.94 7.36 -4.10
C PHE A 35 6.11 8.21 -4.60
N THR A 36 6.74 7.79 -5.69
CA THR A 36 7.81 8.57 -6.33
C THR A 36 7.26 9.62 -7.28
N ASP A 37 6.08 9.34 -7.84
CA ASP A 37 5.27 10.25 -8.64
C ASP A 37 3.78 9.89 -8.49
N TRP A 38 2.90 10.46 -9.31
CA TRP A 38 1.46 10.25 -9.21
C TRP A 38 1.02 8.83 -9.60
N ASP A 39 1.79 8.13 -10.42
CA ASP A 39 1.45 6.81 -10.95
C ASP A 39 2.19 5.67 -10.23
N HIS A 40 3.44 5.91 -9.82
CA HIS A 40 4.33 4.91 -9.26
C HIS A 40 4.41 4.98 -7.74
N GLY A 41 3.99 3.89 -7.09
CA GLY A 41 4.00 3.78 -5.63
C GLY A 41 4.24 2.36 -5.14
N TRP A 42 4.61 2.27 -3.86
CA TRP A 42 4.91 1.04 -3.16
C TRP A 42 4.24 1.00 -1.80
N ILE A 43 3.79 -0.19 -1.41
CA ILE A 43 3.36 -0.52 -0.05
C ILE A 43 4.24 -1.65 0.46
N VAL A 44 4.66 -1.54 1.72
CA VAL A 44 5.40 -2.59 2.41
C VAL A 44 4.66 -3.03 3.69
N GLY A 45 4.83 -4.30 4.05
CA GLY A 45 4.04 -4.91 5.11
C GLY A 45 4.71 -6.10 5.78
N HIS A 46 3.89 -6.83 6.51
CA HIS A 46 4.29 -8.06 7.20
C HIS A 46 4.75 -9.16 6.22
N ASN A 47 5.55 -10.10 6.70
CA ASN A 47 6.05 -11.25 5.93
C ASN A 47 6.76 -10.91 4.61
N GLY A 48 7.49 -9.80 4.58
CA GLY A 48 8.23 -9.39 3.38
C GLY A 48 7.33 -8.92 2.24
N LEU A 49 6.08 -8.55 2.53
CA LEU A 49 5.15 -8.05 1.53
C LEU A 49 5.68 -6.76 0.91
N ILE A 50 5.81 -6.77 -0.41
CA ILE A 50 6.00 -5.59 -1.24
C ILE A 50 4.91 -5.60 -2.30
N MET A 51 4.19 -4.49 -2.42
CA MET A 51 3.24 -4.25 -3.50
C MET A 51 3.66 -3.01 -4.27
N ARG A 52 3.57 -3.05 -5.59
CA ARG A 52 3.85 -1.91 -6.48
C ARG A 52 2.62 -1.56 -7.31
N THR A 53 2.38 -0.27 -7.48
CA THR A 53 1.43 0.27 -8.45
C THR A 53 2.15 1.07 -9.53
N ILE A 54 1.55 1.16 -10.71
CA ILE A 54 1.99 1.99 -11.85
C ILE A 54 0.83 2.85 -12.40
N ASN A 55 -0.26 2.97 -11.63
CA ASN A 55 -1.49 3.67 -12.01
C ASN A 55 -2.14 4.36 -10.79
N GLY A 56 -1.30 4.91 -9.90
CA GLY A 56 -1.73 5.72 -8.76
C GLY A 56 -2.43 4.93 -7.66
N GLY A 57 -2.25 3.62 -7.63
CA GLY A 57 -2.88 2.71 -6.66
C GLY A 57 -4.24 2.17 -7.11
N SER A 58 -4.65 2.40 -8.37
CA SER A 58 -5.85 1.77 -8.94
C SER A 58 -5.74 0.24 -8.97
N SER A 59 -4.52 -0.28 -9.15
CA SER A 59 -4.18 -1.68 -8.92
C SER A 59 -2.78 -1.84 -8.33
N TRP A 60 -2.59 -2.94 -7.60
CA TRP A 60 -1.35 -3.29 -6.93
C TRP A 60 -0.88 -4.68 -7.37
N VAL A 61 0.41 -4.81 -7.64
CA VAL A 61 1.06 -6.07 -8.03
C VAL A 61 2.10 -6.45 -6.98
N ILE A 62 2.02 -7.69 -6.48
CA ILE A 62 2.98 -8.21 -5.51
C ILE A 62 4.36 -8.35 -6.16
N GLN A 63 5.39 -7.91 -5.45
CA GLN A 63 6.78 -8.11 -5.82
C GLN A 63 7.44 -9.09 -4.86
N ASN A 64 8.28 -9.97 -5.39
CA ASN A 64 9.11 -10.84 -4.56
C ASN A 64 10.18 -9.98 -3.87
N SER A 65 10.16 -9.96 -2.54
CA SER A 65 11.16 -9.27 -1.71
C SER A 65 12.41 -10.10 -1.45
N GLY A 66 12.35 -11.42 -1.70
CA GLY A 66 13.42 -12.36 -1.36
C GLY A 66 13.55 -12.66 0.15
N THR A 67 12.60 -12.20 0.98
CA THR A 67 12.61 -12.43 2.42
C THR A 67 11.18 -12.55 2.96
N ASN A 68 11.03 -13.17 4.12
CA ASN A 68 9.78 -13.14 4.90
C ASN A 68 9.90 -12.17 6.09
N ALA A 69 10.98 -11.39 6.18
CA ALA A 69 11.13 -10.39 7.23
C ALA A 69 10.13 -9.24 7.03
N THR A 70 9.60 -8.70 8.13
CA THR A 70 8.72 -7.52 8.07
C THR A 70 9.46 -6.32 7.51
N LEU A 71 8.81 -5.57 6.62
CA LEU A 71 9.35 -4.37 5.97
C LEU A 71 8.61 -3.13 6.45
N TYR A 72 9.36 -2.04 6.66
CA TYR A 72 8.87 -0.75 7.16
C TYR A 72 9.22 0.36 6.18
#